data_AF-A0A9P5EDA4-F1
#
_entry.id   AF-A0A9P5EDA4-F1
#
_cell.length_a   1.000
_cell.length_b   1.000
_cell.length_c   1.000
_cell.angle_alpha   90.00
_cell.angle_beta   90.00
_cell.angle_gamma   90.00
#
_symmetry.space_group_name_H-M   'P 1'
#
loop_
_entity.id
_entity.type
_entity.pdbx_description
1 polymer ?
#
loop_
_entity_poly.entity_id
_entity_poly.type
_entity_poly.pdbx_seq_one_letter_code
_entity_poly.pdbx_strand_id
1 'polypeptide(L)'
;MKLDTRAMRHLASEDWRVLTAVEMGSKNHELVPTSLIEKISRLRGGAGSVHKSISALAKVGLIARVKEAKYDGYRLTYGGLDYLALHTYAKKKDVYSVGDRIGVGKESDIMVVADHSGTQRVLKIHRLGRISFRTVKSNRDYLKNRQSGSWMYLSRLAAMKEFAFMKALREEGFPVPEPIAQSRHTIVMSLIDAFPLRQIAEVPDPASLYAELIALILRLAKQGLIHGDFNEFNILIKENITKSEHGEETLTLEPVIIDFPQMVSMEHQNAEMYFDRDVNCIKRFFERRFHFVPTEPGPFFKHAKKTVGKDGVKRLDAAVEASGFTKRMLKDLEAAIKEKGDQTAQHRGDEDDEDDGDDSDEESENSDADNTEHPHDGQVSGGLLGDDAMASKEDMVEESMSKLTV
;
A
#
# COMPACT_ATOMS: atom_id res chain seq x y z
N MET A 1 6.71 -4.81 -5.40
CA MET A 1 6.36 -4.05 -6.62
C MET A 1 6.44 -2.56 -6.27
N LYS A 2 7.30 -1.81 -6.98
CA LYS A 2 7.48 -0.35 -6.80
C LYS A 2 6.67 0.38 -7.87
N LEU A 3 6.08 1.53 -7.53
CA LEU A 3 5.42 2.38 -8.52
C LEU A 3 6.50 3.02 -9.41
N ASP A 4 6.38 2.84 -10.72
CA ASP A 4 7.19 3.53 -11.73
C ASP A 4 6.26 4.35 -12.63
N THR A 5 6.39 5.67 -12.62
CA THR A 5 5.53 6.60 -13.38
C THR A 5 6.17 7.08 -14.69
N ARG A 6 7.36 6.61 -15.07
CA ARG A 6 8.09 7.09 -16.25
C ARG A 6 7.29 6.92 -17.54
N ALA A 7 6.64 5.77 -17.72
CA ALA A 7 5.85 5.47 -18.92
C ALA A 7 4.57 6.31 -19.03
N MET A 8 4.10 6.92 -17.94
CA MET A 8 2.80 7.60 -17.89
C MET A 8 2.71 8.77 -18.88
N ARG A 9 3.82 9.47 -19.12
CA ARG A 9 3.91 10.60 -20.05
C ARG A 9 3.89 10.19 -21.52
N HIS A 10 4.14 8.91 -21.80
CA HIS A 10 4.20 8.36 -23.15
C HIS A 10 2.88 7.70 -23.60
N LEU A 11 1.90 7.58 -22.71
CA LEU A 11 0.59 7.00 -23.04
C LEU A 11 -0.31 8.00 -23.76
N ALA A 12 -0.79 7.61 -24.93
CA ALA A 12 -1.74 8.36 -25.72
C ALA A 12 -3.16 8.27 -25.13
N SER A 13 -4.05 9.15 -25.60
CA SER A 13 -5.47 9.14 -25.18
C SER A 13 -6.17 7.79 -25.45
N GLU A 14 -5.79 7.12 -26.56
CA GLU A 14 -6.31 5.80 -26.92
C GLU A 14 -5.85 4.71 -25.93
N ASP A 15 -4.59 4.75 -25.49
CA ASP A 15 -4.03 3.81 -24.51
C ASP A 15 -4.79 3.88 -23.19
N TRP A 16 -5.08 5.09 -22.71
CA TRP A 16 -5.88 5.29 -21.50
C TRP A 16 -7.28 4.70 -21.63
N ARG A 17 -7.89 4.82 -22.82
CA ARG A 17 -9.23 4.31 -23.10
C ARG A 17 -9.25 2.79 -23.17
N VAL A 18 -8.22 2.17 -23.73
CA VAL A 18 -8.04 0.71 -23.75
C VAL A 18 -7.74 0.18 -22.35
N LEU A 19 -6.88 0.85 -21.58
CA LEU A 19 -6.59 0.45 -20.20
C LEU A 19 -7.84 0.51 -19.31
N THR A 20 -8.66 1.56 -19.48
CA THR A 20 -9.96 1.68 -18.82
C THR A 20 -10.93 0.58 -19.27
N ALA A 21 -10.91 0.20 -20.55
CA ALA A 21 -11.73 -0.90 -21.05
C ALA A 21 -11.35 -2.25 -20.44
N VAL A 22 -10.04 -2.52 -20.26
CA VAL A 22 -9.55 -3.70 -19.55
C VAL A 22 -10.02 -3.69 -18.09
N GLU A 23 -9.92 -2.57 -17.39
CA GLU A 23 -10.46 -2.46 -16.02
C GLU A 23 -11.97 -2.75 -15.97
N MET A 24 -12.76 -2.16 -16.88
CA MET A 24 -14.20 -2.38 -16.92
C MET A 24 -14.55 -3.86 -17.18
N GLY A 25 -13.86 -4.49 -18.12
CA GLY A 25 -14.02 -5.91 -18.42
C GLY A 25 -13.60 -6.82 -17.25
N SER A 26 -12.61 -6.39 -16.47
CA SER A 26 -12.08 -7.16 -15.33
C SER A 26 -13.06 -7.35 -14.17
N LYS A 27 -14.16 -6.59 -14.16
CA LYS A 27 -15.23 -6.74 -13.16
C LYS A 27 -15.87 -8.12 -13.18
N ASN A 28 -16.00 -8.71 -14.37
CA ASN A 28 -16.68 -9.99 -14.59
C ASN A 28 -15.76 -11.07 -15.16
N HIS A 29 -14.56 -10.70 -15.60
CA HIS A 29 -13.61 -11.61 -16.24
C HIS A 29 -12.22 -11.44 -15.64
N GLU A 30 -11.65 -12.50 -15.07
CA GLU A 30 -10.25 -12.46 -14.60
C GLU A 30 -9.28 -12.18 -15.76
N LEU A 31 -9.54 -12.79 -16.92
CA LEU A 31 -8.86 -12.53 -18.18
C LEU A 31 -9.87 -11.90 -19.15
N VAL A 32 -9.65 -10.65 -19.55
CA VAL A 32 -10.58 -9.92 -20.41
C VAL A 32 -10.31 -10.29 -21.88
N PRO A 33 -11.27 -10.87 -22.61
CA PRO A 33 -11.06 -11.21 -24.02
C PRO A 33 -10.75 -9.99 -24.88
N THR A 34 -9.88 -10.13 -25.87
CA THR A 34 -9.49 -9.04 -26.78
C THR A 34 -10.71 -8.41 -27.48
N SER A 35 -11.66 -9.23 -27.95
CA SER A 35 -12.91 -8.78 -28.55
C SER A 35 -13.79 -7.96 -27.60
N LEU A 36 -13.73 -8.25 -26.29
CA LEU A 36 -14.44 -7.47 -25.28
C LEU A 36 -13.75 -6.12 -25.05
N ILE A 37 -12.41 -6.08 -25.05
CA ILE A 37 -11.64 -4.83 -24.94
C ILE A 37 -11.97 -3.91 -26.12
N GLU A 38 -12.03 -4.44 -27.34
CA GLU A 38 -12.43 -3.69 -28.54
C GLU A 38 -13.85 -3.11 -28.40
N LYS A 39 -14.81 -3.95 -27.98
CA LYS A 39 -16.21 -3.55 -27.81
C LYS A 39 -16.40 -2.47 -26.75
N ILE A 40 -15.66 -2.54 -25.65
CA ILE A 40 -15.75 -1.55 -24.55
C ILE A 40 -15.01 -0.26 -24.92
N SER A 41 -13.81 -0.36 -25.49
CA SER A 41 -12.99 0.80 -25.83
C SER A 41 -13.63 1.65 -26.93
N ARG A 42 -14.29 1.06 -27.93
CA ARG A 42 -14.97 1.77 -29.04
C ARG A 42 -14.08 2.82 -29.70
N LEU A 43 -12.83 2.47 -30.00
CA LEU A 43 -11.91 3.37 -30.72
C LEU A 43 -12.33 3.53 -32.18
N ARG A 44 -12.20 4.74 -32.73
CA ARG A 44 -12.58 5.05 -34.12
C ARG A 44 -11.72 4.31 -35.14
N GLY A 45 -10.47 4.02 -34.82
CA GLY A 45 -9.54 3.25 -35.66
C GLY A 45 -9.78 1.74 -35.69
N GLY A 46 -10.89 1.27 -35.10
CA GLY A 46 -11.25 -0.16 -35.08
C GLY A 46 -10.25 -1.03 -34.30
N ALA A 47 -10.27 -2.33 -34.61
CA ALA A 47 -9.45 -3.33 -33.92
C ALA A 47 -7.94 -3.04 -34.01
N GLY A 48 -7.44 -2.50 -35.14
CA GLY A 48 -6.02 -2.22 -35.33
C GLY A 48 -5.45 -1.20 -34.33
N SER A 49 -6.18 -0.13 -34.03
CA SER A 49 -5.78 0.87 -33.02
C SER A 49 -5.84 0.29 -31.60
N VAL A 50 -6.82 -0.58 -31.31
CA VAL A 50 -6.91 -1.29 -30.03
C VAL A 50 -5.71 -2.23 -29.84
N HIS A 51 -5.35 -3.03 -30.85
CA HIS A 51 -4.20 -3.92 -30.80
C HIS A 51 -2.86 -3.17 -30.62
N LYS A 52 -2.70 -2.02 -31.26
CA LYS A 52 -1.53 -1.14 -31.05
C LYS A 52 -1.45 -0.68 -29.60
N SER A 53 -2.57 -0.22 -29.04
CA SER A 53 -2.64 0.24 -27.65
C SER A 53 -2.41 -0.90 -26.65
N ILE A 54 -2.99 -2.08 -26.90
CA ILE A 54 -2.73 -3.30 -26.12
C ILE A 54 -1.24 -3.62 -26.11
N SER A 55 -0.59 -3.57 -27.26
CA SER A 55 0.86 -3.83 -27.37
C SER A 55 1.68 -2.81 -26.59
N ALA A 56 1.33 -1.52 -26.65
CA ALA A 56 1.98 -0.46 -25.89
C ALA A 56 1.81 -0.68 -24.37
N LEU A 57 0.59 -0.92 -23.91
CA LEU A 57 0.27 -1.16 -22.49
C LEU A 57 0.95 -2.44 -21.95
N ALA A 58 1.01 -3.51 -22.74
CA ALA A 58 1.67 -4.75 -22.38
C ALA A 58 3.19 -4.59 -22.29
N LYS A 59 3.79 -3.81 -23.21
CA LYS A 59 5.24 -3.53 -23.21
C LYS A 59 5.70 -2.86 -21.92
N VAL A 60 4.89 -1.97 -21.35
CA VAL A 60 5.17 -1.30 -20.07
C VAL A 60 4.55 -2.01 -18.85
N GLY A 61 3.97 -3.21 -19.04
CA GLY A 61 3.49 -4.06 -17.95
C GLY A 61 2.22 -3.59 -17.26
N LEU A 62 1.41 -2.72 -17.88
CA LEU A 62 0.12 -2.24 -17.33
C LEU A 62 -1.01 -3.25 -17.52
N ILE A 63 -0.86 -4.11 -18.53
CA ILE A 63 -1.71 -5.29 -18.76
C ILE A 63 -0.80 -6.48 -19.05
N ALA A 64 -1.28 -7.69 -18.78
CA ALA A 64 -0.52 -8.92 -19.01
C ALA A 64 -1.36 -9.97 -19.73
N ARG A 65 -0.71 -10.68 -20.66
CA ARG A 65 -1.26 -11.89 -21.29
C ARG A 65 -0.92 -13.11 -20.43
N VAL A 66 -1.80 -14.09 -20.37
CA VAL A 66 -1.58 -15.35 -19.64
C VAL A 66 -1.31 -16.46 -20.65
N LYS A 67 -0.10 -17.04 -20.63
CA LYS A 67 0.36 -18.01 -21.64
C LYS A 67 -0.43 -19.32 -21.64
N GLU A 68 -0.94 -19.76 -20.48
CA GLU A 68 -1.68 -21.02 -20.31
C GLU A 68 -3.21 -20.85 -20.37
N ALA A 69 -3.69 -19.66 -20.76
CA ALA A 69 -5.13 -19.40 -20.79
C ALA A 69 -5.83 -20.14 -21.92
N LYS A 70 -7.05 -20.62 -21.65
CA LYS A 70 -7.91 -21.32 -22.62
C LYS A 70 -8.37 -20.41 -23.77
N TYR A 71 -8.27 -19.10 -23.62
CA TYR A 71 -8.68 -18.12 -24.63
C TYR A 71 -7.76 -16.89 -24.58
N ASP A 72 -7.67 -16.18 -25.71
CA ASP A 72 -6.87 -14.97 -25.83
C ASP A 72 -7.50 -13.81 -25.04
N GLY A 73 -6.70 -13.17 -24.21
CA GLY A 73 -7.13 -12.04 -23.42
C GLY A 73 -6.03 -11.47 -22.53
N TYR A 74 -6.38 -10.39 -21.84
CA TYR A 74 -5.46 -9.63 -21.01
C TYR A 74 -6.06 -9.39 -19.63
N ARG A 75 -5.21 -9.48 -18.60
CA ARG A 75 -5.57 -9.09 -17.24
C ARG A 75 -4.95 -7.74 -16.90
N LEU A 76 -5.65 -6.97 -16.09
CA LEU A 76 -5.11 -5.74 -15.52
C LEU A 76 -3.99 -6.07 -14.51
N THR A 77 -2.88 -5.33 -14.53
CA THR A 77 -1.85 -5.46 -13.50
C THR A 77 -2.02 -4.38 -12.43
N TYR A 78 -1.32 -4.52 -11.29
CA TYR A 78 -1.34 -3.47 -10.26
C TYR A 78 -0.80 -2.15 -10.79
N GLY A 79 0.25 -2.17 -11.61
CA GLY A 79 0.76 -0.98 -12.29
C GLY A 79 -0.31 -0.34 -13.19
N GLY A 80 -1.08 -1.14 -13.93
CA GLY A 80 -2.22 -0.63 -14.70
C GLY A 80 -3.26 0.06 -13.84
N LEU A 81 -3.60 -0.52 -12.69
CA LEU A 81 -4.55 0.07 -11.75
C LEU A 81 -4.00 1.36 -11.11
N ASP A 82 -2.71 1.41 -10.78
CA ASP A 82 -2.03 2.60 -10.26
C ASP A 82 -2.08 3.75 -11.27
N TYR A 83 -1.77 3.45 -12.53
CA TYR A 83 -1.77 4.41 -13.62
C TYR A 83 -3.17 5.00 -13.83
N LEU A 84 -4.21 4.15 -13.80
CA LEU A 84 -5.59 4.62 -13.89
C LEU A 84 -5.98 5.53 -12.71
N ALA A 85 -5.51 5.22 -11.49
CA ALA A 85 -5.74 6.05 -10.33
C ALA A 85 -5.07 7.42 -10.47
N LEU A 86 -3.76 7.45 -10.78
CA LEU A 86 -3.00 8.67 -11.03
C LEU A 86 -3.58 9.51 -12.18
N HIS A 87 -3.99 8.88 -13.27
CA HIS A 87 -4.62 9.58 -14.41
C HIS A 87 -5.93 10.25 -14.00
N THR A 88 -6.67 9.63 -13.08
CA THR A 88 -7.90 10.22 -12.54
C THR A 88 -7.59 11.48 -11.74
N TYR A 89 -6.56 11.45 -10.89
CA TYR A 89 -6.14 12.63 -10.11
C TYR A 89 -5.55 13.73 -10.99
N ALA A 90 -4.75 13.38 -12.00
CA ALA A 90 -4.21 14.34 -12.96
C ALA A 90 -5.32 15.08 -13.71
N LYS A 91 -6.34 14.35 -14.18
CA LYS A 91 -7.53 14.95 -14.84
C LYS A 91 -8.33 15.87 -13.92
N LYS A 92 -8.43 15.53 -12.64
CA LYS A 92 -9.11 16.34 -11.61
C LYS A 92 -8.26 17.49 -11.06
N LYS A 93 -6.98 17.54 -11.44
CA LYS A 93 -5.98 18.49 -10.95
C LYS A 93 -5.59 18.32 -9.47
N ASP A 94 -5.91 17.18 -8.87
CA ASP A 94 -5.56 16.86 -7.48
C ASP A 94 -4.07 16.50 -7.31
N VAL A 95 -3.46 15.98 -8.38
CA VAL A 95 -2.04 15.58 -8.44
C VAL A 95 -1.47 16.07 -9.77
N TYR A 96 -0.35 16.77 -9.73
CA TYR A 96 0.40 17.27 -10.88
C TYR A 96 1.72 16.52 -11.05
N SER A 97 2.45 16.29 -9.96
CA SER A 97 3.71 15.56 -9.96
C SER A 97 3.77 14.51 -8.86
N VAL A 98 4.59 13.49 -9.08
CA VAL A 98 4.84 12.41 -8.13
C VAL A 98 6.32 12.49 -7.75
N GLY A 99 6.58 12.67 -6.46
CA GLY A 99 7.91 12.76 -5.89
C GLY A 99 8.33 11.45 -5.23
N ASP A 100 9.14 11.59 -4.18
CA ASP A 100 9.76 10.47 -3.50
C ASP A 100 8.78 9.63 -2.69
N ARG A 101 9.21 8.40 -2.44
CA ARG A 101 8.49 7.45 -1.61
C ARG A 101 9.00 7.56 -0.18
N ILE A 102 8.15 8.10 0.69
CA ILE A 102 8.48 8.36 2.11
C ILE A 102 8.10 7.19 3.03
N GLY A 103 7.34 6.21 2.55
CA GLY A 103 6.98 5.05 3.35
C GLY A 103 6.66 3.81 2.50
N VAL A 104 7.15 2.66 2.94
CA VAL A 104 6.75 1.35 2.41
C VAL A 104 6.20 0.54 3.55
N GLY A 105 4.88 0.49 3.63
CA GLY A 105 4.20 -0.36 4.57
C GLY A 105 4.07 -1.79 4.06
N LYS A 106 3.79 -2.69 5.00
CA LYS A 106 3.28 -4.04 4.74
C LYS A 106 2.04 -4.03 3.82
N GLU A 107 1.24 -2.97 3.89
CA GLU A 107 -0.08 -2.90 3.28
C GLU A 107 -0.31 -1.71 2.36
N SER A 108 0.62 -0.76 2.33
CA SER A 108 0.49 0.43 1.50
C SER A 108 1.84 0.99 1.07
N ASP A 109 1.84 1.72 -0.03
CA ASP A 109 2.96 2.58 -0.42
C ASP A 109 2.56 4.03 -0.15
N ILE A 110 3.43 4.79 0.50
CA ILE A 110 3.23 6.21 0.82
C ILE A 110 4.19 7.02 -0.03
N MET A 111 3.63 7.92 -0.82
CA MET A 111 4.39 8.76 -1.76
C MET A 111 4.06 10.23 -1.56
N VAL A 112 5.07 11.08 -1.73
CA VAL A 112 4.84 12.53 -1.82
C VAL A 112 4.37 12.84 -3.23
N VAL A 113 3.33 13.67 -3.32
CA VAL A 113 2.82 14.21 -4.58
C VAL A 113 2.63 15.71 -4.41
N ALA A 114 2.63 16.46 -5.51
CA ALA A 114 2.31 17.88 -5.47
C ALA A 114 1.18 18.20 -6.44
N ASP A 115 0.35 19.17 -6.08
CA ASP A 115 -0.68 19.71 -6.97
C ASP A 115 -0.11 20.78 -7.93
N HIS A 116 -0.98 21.45 -8.68
CA HIS A 116 -0.59 22.48 -9.66
C HIS A 116 -0.05 23.77 -9.01
N SER A 117 -0.30 23.99 -7.72
CA SER A 117 0.23 25.12 -6.95
C SER A 117 1.61 24.84 -6.35
N GLY A 118 2.08 23.59 -6.43
CA GLY A 118 3.30 23.14 -5.76
C GLY A 118 3.07 22.69 -4.31
N THR A 119 1.83 22.72 -3.81
CA THR A 119 1.51 22.25 -2.46
C THR A 119 1.73 20.74 -2.37
N GLN A 120 2.58 20.32 -1.43
CA GLN A 120 2.87 18.91 -1.17
C GLN A 120 1.72 18.22 -0.44
N ARG A 121 1.49 16.96 -0.83
CA ARG A 121 0.42 16.07 -0.37
C ARG A 121 0.95 14.65 -0.28
N VAL A 122 0.19 13.77 0.35
CA VAL A 122 0.48 12.34 0.43
C VAL A 122 -0.45 11.57 -0.49
N LEU A 123 0.12 10.69 -1.31
CA LEU A 123 -0.57 9.62 -2.03
C LEU A 123 -0.34 8.30 -1.29
N LYS A 124 -1.40 7.75 -0.69
CA LYS A 124 -1.42 6.41 -0.11
C LYS A 124 -1.99 5.42 -1.12
N ILE A 125 -1.25 4.35 -1.41
CA ILE A 125 -1.64 3.29 -2.34
C ILE A 125 -1.84 2.00 -1.56
N HIS A 126 -3.06 1.46 -1.51
CA HIS A 126 -3.37 0.22 -0.80
C HIS A 126 -2.92 -1.01 -1.58
N ARG A 127 -2.28 -1.95 -0.88
CA ARG A 127 -1.60 -3.12 -1.44
C ARG A 127 -1.95 -4.37 -0.63
N LEU A 128 -3.24 -4.66 -0.52
CA LEU A 128 -3.69 -5.89 0.13
C LEU A 128 -3.14 -7.11 -0.63
N GLY A 129 -2.72 -8.13 0.11
CA GLY A 129 -2.14 -9.36 -0.43
C GLY A 129 -0.62 -9.32 -0.65
N ARG A 130 0.07 -8.20 -0.37
CA ARG A 130 1.53 -8.09 -0.55
C ARG A 130 2.33 -9.14 0.23
N ILE A 131 1.97 -9.39 1.50
CA ILE A 131 2.63 -10.38 2.35
C ILE A 131 2.17 -11.80 2.03
N SER A 132 0.89 -11.96 1.67
CA SER A 132 0.27 -13.23 1.30
C SER A 132 1.01 -14.00 0.20
N PHE A 133 1.74 -13.35 -0.69
CA PHE A 133 2.56 -14.05 -1.68
C PHE A 133 3.76 -14.81 -1.10
N ARG A 134 4.17 -14.56 0.16
CA ARG A 134 5.23 -15.32 0.84
C ARG A 134 4.73 -16.69 1.33
N THR A 135 3.44 -16.83 1.61
CA THR A 135 2.84 -18.05 2.17
C THR A 135 1.91 -18.70 1.14
N VAL A 136 2.50 -19.31 0.10
CA VAL A 136 1.81 -19.75 -1.13
C VAL A 136 0.70 -20.80 -0.90
N LYS A 137 0.77 -21.61 0.17
CA LYS A 137 -0.18 -22.72 0.40
C LYS A 137 -1.58 -22.30 0.86
N SER A 138 -1.73 -21.36 1.82
CA SER A 138 -3.07 -20.95 2.30
C SER A 138 -3.79 -20.02 1.33
N ASN A 139 -3.03 -19.17 0.63
CA ASN A 139 -3.57 -18.15 -0.27
C ASN A 139 -4.18 -18.72 -1.54
N ARG A 140 -3.68 -19.87 -2.00
CA ARG A 140 -4.25 -20.57 -3.14
C ARG A 140 -5.66 -21.09 -2.84
N ASP A 141 -5.94 -21.52 -1.62
CA ASP A 141 -7.28 -21.95 -1.22
C ASP A 141 -8.23 -20.76 -0.99
N TYR A 142 -7.75 -19.62 -0.49
CA TYR A 142 -8.56 -18.41 -0.33
C TYR A 142 -9.03 -17.83 -1.68
N LEU A 143 -8.10 -17.66 -2.63
CA LEU A 143 -8.42 -17.19 -3.99
C LEU A 143 -9.20 -18.21 -4.82
N LYS A 144 -9.02 -19.52 -4.59
CA LYS A 144 -9.81 -20.56 -5.27
C LYS A 144 -11.22 -20.72 -4.74
N ASN A 145 -11.44 -20.53 -3.43
CA ASN A 145 -12.73 -20.85 -2.80
C ASN A 145 -13.72 -19.69 -2.71
N ARG A 146 -13.37 -18.48 -3.20
CA ARG A 146 -14.32 -17.37 -3.27
C ARG A 146 -14.35 -16.71 -4.63
N GLN A 147 -15.54 -16.69 -5.23
CA GLN A 147 -15.90 -15.82 -6.38
C GLN A 147 -15.92 -14.32 -6.02
N SER A 148 -15.47 -13.94 -4.82
CA SER A 148 -15.65 -12.60 -4.23
C SER A 148 -14.28 -12.00 -3.90
N GLY A 149 -13.67 -11.35 -4.89
CA GLY A 149 -12.69 -10.29 -4.68
C GLY A 149 -11.23 -10.61 -5.01
N SER A 150 -10.79 -10.19 -6.20
CA SER A 150 -9.37 -9.96 -6.48
C SER A 150 -8.74 -9.07 -5.38
N TRP A 151 -7.47 -9.27 -5.03
CA TRP A 151 -6.74 -8.39 -4.10
C TRP A 151 -6.83 -6.90 -4.48
N MET A 152 -6.96 -6.59 -5.77
CA MET A 152 -7.22 -5.23 -6.26
C MET A 152 -8.59 -4.70 -5.80
N TYR A 153 -9.62 -5.54 -5.82
CA TYR A 153 -10.94 -5.20 -5.31
C TYR A 153 -10.90 -4.94 -3.80
N LEU A 154 -10.24 -5.81 -3.03
CA LEU A 154 -10.09 -5.60 -1.59
C LEU A 154 -9.30 -4.32 -1.28
N SER A 155 -8.24 -4.04 -2.04
CA SER A 155 -7.47 -2.78 -1.91
C SER A 155 -8.32 -1.56 -2.24
N ARG A 156 -9.24 -1.66 -3.21
CA ARG A 156 -10.23 -0.62 -3.51
C ARG A 156 -11.18 -0.38 -2.33
N LEU A 157 -11.70 -1.46 -1.74
CA LEU A 157 -12.59 -1.33 -0.57
C LEU A 157 -11.87 -0.69 0.62
N ALA A 158 -10.61 -1.07 0.87
CA ALA A 158 -9.79 -0.49 1.93
C ALA A 158 -9.63 1.03 1.75
N ALA A 159 -9.26 1.48 0.55
CA ALA A 159 -9.10 2.91 0.25
C ALA A 159 -10.42 3.69 0.36
N MET A 160 -11.52 3.11 -0.10
CA MET A 160 -12.84 3.73 0.04
C MET A 160 -13.24 3.85 1.52
N LYS A 161 -12.96 2.82 2.33
CA LYS A 161 -13.35 2.76 3.75
C LYS A 161 -12.52 3.77 4.54
N GLU A 162 -11.21 3.78 4.35
CA GLU A 162 -10.31 4.72 5.00
C GLU A 162 -10.66 6.18 4.64
N PHE A 163 -10.92 6.49 3.37
CA PHE A 163 -11.31 7.84 2.98
C PHE A 163 -12.64 8.28 3.61
N ALA A 164 -13.62 7.38 3.70
CA ALA A 164 -14.90 7.67 4.34
C ALA A 164 -14.75 7.97 5.83
N PHE A 165 -13.94 7.18 6.56
CA PHE A 165 -13.62 7.46 7.96
C PHE A 165 -12.83 8.74 8.14
N MET A 166 -11.78 8.96 7.35
CA MET A 166 -10.97 10.17 7.41
C MET A 166 -11.82 11.43 7.23
N LYS A 167 -12.76 11.41 6.26
CA LYS A 167 -13.69 12.52 6.04
C LYS A 167 -14.62 12.73 7.23
N ALA A 168 -15.24 11.66 7.74
CA ALA A 168 -16.13 11.73 8.89
C ALA A 168 -15.43 12.25 10.15
N LEU A 169 -14.21 11.76 10.42
CA LEU A 169 -13.38 12.17 11.55
C LEU A 169 -12.94 13.64 11.43
N ARG A 170 -12.53 14.07 10.24
CA ARG A 170 -12.12 15.46 9.98
C ARG A 170 -13.29 16.44 10.19
N GLU A 171 -14.49 16.10 9.71
CA GLU A 171 -15.70 16.91 9.91
C GLU A 171 -16.06 17.07 11.40
N GLU A 172 -15.77 16.05 12.22
CA GLU A 172 -15.98 16.09 13.67
C GLU A 172 -14.79 16.66 14.45
N GLY A 173 -13.77 17.20 13.78
CA GLY A 173 -12.63 17.87 14.40
C GLY A 173 -11.65 16.93 15.11
N PHE A 174 -11.49 15.70 14.62
CA PHE A 174 -10.39 14.83 15.05
C PHE A 174 -9.07 15.28 14.40
N PRO A 175 -7.93 15.08 15.08
CA PRO A 175 -6.63 15.33 14.50
C PRO A 175 -6.28 14.21 13.52
N VAL A 176 -6.75 14.36 12.28
CA VAL A 176 -6.49 13.46 11.16
C VAL A 176 -6.09 14.27 9.93
N PRO A 177 -5.35 13.68 8.97
CA PRO A 177 -5.04 14.34 7.70
C PRO A 177 -6.30 14.83 6.98
N GLU A 178 -6.18 15.92 6.24
CA GLU A 178 -7.27 16.40 5.39
C GLU A 178 -7.45 15.44 4.20
N PRO A 179 -8.63 14.83 4.03
CA PRO A 179 -8.90 13.94 2.90
C PRO A 179 -9.21 14.76 1.66
N ILE A 180 -8.38 14.64 0.62
CA ILE A 180 -8.51 15.44 -0.60
C ILE A 180 -9.27 14.67 -1.68
N ALA A 181 -8.80 13.47 -2.03
CA ALA A 181 -9.41 12.70 -3.11
C ALA A 181 -9.18 11.20 -3.00
N GLN A 182 -10.16 10.41 -3.45
CA GLN A 182 -10.10 8.95 -3.47
C GLN A 182 -10.30 8.45 -4.92
N SER A 183 -9.47 7.51 -5.35
CA SER A 183 -9.59 6.85 -6.65
C SER A 183 -9.13 5.41 -6.55
N ARG A 184 -9.99 4.45 -6.89
CA ARG A 184 -9.67 3.01 -6.85
C ARG A 184 -9.09 2.60 -5.48
N HIS A 185 -7.86 2.12 -5.44
CA HIS A 185 -7.14 1.67 -4.25
C HIS A 185 -6.20 2.74 -3.69
N THR A 186 -6.41 4.01 -4.03
CA THR A 186 -5.54 5.11 -3.58
C THR A 186 -6.33 6.24 -2.92
N ILE A 187 -5.61 6.98 -2.07
CA ILE A 187 -6.09 8.19 -1.39
C ILE A 187 -5.03 9.28 -1.52
N VAL A 188 -5.46 10.51 -1.81
CA VAL A 188 -4.68 11.74 -1.70
C VAL A 188 -5.15 12.48 -0.45
N MET A 189 -4.22 12.86 0.42
CA MET A 189 -4.48 13.56 1.69
C MET A 189 -3.40 14.62 1.95
N SER A 190 -3.62 15.52 2.91
CA SER A 190 -2.60 16.50 3.32
C SER A 190 -1.32 15.80 3.81
N LEU A 191 -0.16 16.37 3.48
CA LEU A 191 1.09 16.03 4.15
C LEU A 191 1.09 16.65 5.54
N ILE A 192 1.39 15.85 6.56
CA ILE A 192 1.56 16.32 7.93
C ILE A 192 3.05 16.32 8.21
N ASP A 193 3.57 17.47 8.61
CA ASP A 193 4.96 17.62 9.06
C ASP A 193 5.06 17.11 10.50
N ALA A 194 5.21 15.80 10.62
CA ALA A 194 5.17 15.07 11.88
C ALA A 194 5.90 13.74 11.73
N PHE A 195 6.38 13.21 12.85
CA PHE A 195 7.08 11.92 12.90
C PHE A 195 6.19 10.85 13.53
N PRO A 196 6.23 9.59 13.07
CA PRO A 196 5.60 8.49 13.81
C PRO A 196 6.03 8.48 15.28
N LEU A 197 5.10 8.23 16.19
CA LEU A 197 5.36 8.20 17.64
C LEU A 197 6.51 7.25 18.00
N ARG A 198 6.68 6.16 17.26
CA ARG A 198 7.83 5.25 17.38
C ARG A 198 9.20 5.96 17.30
N GLN A 199 9.31 6.99 16.45
CA GLN A 199 10.56 7.73 16.21
C GLN A 199 10.80 8.85 17.21
N ILE A 200 9.85 9.14 18.09
CA ILE A 200 9.99 10.22 19.07
C ILE A 200 10.96 9.78 20.16
N ALA A 201 12.08 10.51 20.25
CA ALA A 201 13.19 10.19 21.14
C ALA A 201 12.82 10.39 22.61
N GLU A 202 12.26 11.56 22.91
CA GLU A 202 11.94 12.02 24.24
C GLU A 202 10.62 12.77 24.22
N VAL A 203 9.82 12.57 25.27
CA VAL A 203 8.59 13.31 25.51
C VAL A 203 8.74 14.00 26.85
N PRO A 204 8.78 15.34 26.91
CA PRO A 204 9.00 16.06 28.17
C PRO A 204 7.95 15.75 29.25
N ASP A 205 6.70 15.54 28.82
CA ASP A 205 5.59 15.15 29.71
C ASP A 205 4.83 13.94 29.12
N PRO A 206 5.30 12.70 29.40
CA PRO A 206 4.65 11.50 28.92
C PRO A 206 3.23 11.33 29.47
N ALA A 207 2.95 11.88 30.66
CA ALA A 207 1.63 11.76 31.29
C ALA A 207 0.58 12.54 30.49
N SER A 208 0.89 13.76 30.08
CA SER A 208 -0.02 14.58 29.25
C SER A 208 -0.26 13.96 27.89
N LEU A 209 0.79 13.50 27.19
CA LEU A 209 0.63 12.86 25.88
C LEU A 209 -0.17 11.55 26.01
N TYR A 210 0.10 10.73 27.02
CA TYR A 210 -0.67 9.51 27.29
C TYR A 210 -2.14 9.83 27.52
N ALA A 211 -2.44 10.83 28.36
CA ALA A 211 -3.81 11.24 28.65
C ALA A 211 -4.54 11.71 27.38
N GLU A 212 -3.86 12.46 26.51
CA GLU A 212 -4.43 12.90 25.23
C GLU A 212 -4.73 11.73 24.29
N LEU A 213 -3.82 10.76 24.17
CA LEU A 213 -4.04 9.56 23.33
C LEU A 213 -5.19 8.70 23.86
N ILE A 214 -5.29 8.52 25.18
CA ILE A 214 -6.42 7.83 25.80
C ILE A 214 -7.73 8.61 25.59
N ALA A 215 -7.69 9.94 25.69
CA ALA A 215 -8.85 10.79 25.41
C ALA A 215 -9.31 10.64 23.95
N LEU A 216 -8.39 10.51 22.99
CA LEU A 216 -8.72 10.23 21.59
C LEU A 216 -9.39 8.86 21.39
N ILE A 217 -8.89 7.80 22.04
CA ILE A 217 -9.54 6.47 22.03
C ILE A 217 -10.96 6.57 22.59
N LEU A 218 -11.14 7.25 23.71
CA LEU A 218 -12.45 7.45 24.33
C LEU A 218 -13.38 8.31 23.48
N ARG A 219 -12.85 9.33 22.79
CA ARG A 219 -13.61 10.19 21.87
C ARG A 219 -14.09 9.40 20.65
N LEU A 220 -13.24 8.56 20.06
CA LEU A 220 -13.62 7.61 19.01
C LEU A 220 -14.76 6.70 19.51
N ALA A 221 -14.59 6.10 20.69
CA ALA A 221 -15.60 5.22 21.28
C ALA A 221 -16.93 5.94 21.52
N LYS A 222 -16.89 7.18 22.02
CA LYS A 222 -18.09 8.03 22.20
C LYS A 222 -18.85 8.24 20.87
N GLN A 223 -18.14 8.31 19.74
CA GLN A 223 -18.71 8.42 18.40
C GLN A 223 -19.07 7.08 17.75
N GLY A 224 -18.98 5.97 18.50
CA GLY A 224 -19.34 4.64 18.04
C GLY A 224 -18.22 3.90 17.31
N LEU A 225 -16.98 4.38 17.37
CA LEU A 225 -15.85 3.83 16.63
C LEU A 225 -14.74 3.31 17.54
N ILE A 226 -14.06 2.27 17.06
CA ILE A 226 -12.79 1.78 17.58
C ILE A 226 -11.80 1.83 16.42
N HIS A 227 -10.57 2.29 16.67
CA HIS A 227 -9.56 2.38 15.63
C HIS A 227 -9.20 0.99 15.09
N GLY A 228 -8.99 0.03 16.00
CA GLY A 228 -8.69 -1.34 15.65
C GLY A 228 -7.28 -1.52 15.09
N ASP A 229 -6.39 -0.56 15.31
CA ASP A 229 -4.93 -0.68 15.13
C ASP A 229 -4.20 0.54 15.73
N PHE A 230 -4.62 0.96 16.94
CA PHE A 230 -4.11 2.17 17.57
C PHE A 230 -2.76 1.90 18.23
N ASN A 231 -1.66 2.25 17.57
CA ASN A 231 -0.30 1.94 17.99
C ASN A 231 0.69 3.06 17.57
N GLU A 232 1.94 2.95 18.00
CA GLU A 232 3.02 3.92 17.80
C GLU A 232 3.41 4.19 16.34
N PHE A 233 2.97 3.34 15.39
CA PHE A 233 3.19 3.52 13.96
C PHE A 233 2.07 4.32 13.28
N ASN A 234 0.87 4.29 13.85
CA ASN A 234 -0.34 4.92 13.31
C ASN A 234 -0.69 6.24 14.01
N ILE A 235 0.22 6.75 14.84
CA ILE A 235 0.13 8.04 15.51
C ILE A 235 1.34 8.84 15.05
N LEU A 236 1.10 9.97 14.39
CA LEU A 236 2.12 10.95 14.08
C LEU A 236 2.14 12.02 15.18
N ILE A 237 3.31 12.48 15.58
CA ILE A 237 3.50 13.55 16.55
C ILE A 237 4.03 14.76 15.82
N LYS A 238 3.23 15.83 15.84
CA LYS A 238 3.64 17.14 15.36
C LYS A 238 4.24 17.93 16.52
N GLU A 239 5.47 18.38 16.33
CA GLU A 239 6.18 19.21 17.29
C GLU A 239 5.90 20.69 16.99
N ASN A 240 5.34 21.42 17.96
CA ASN A 240 5.15 22.86 17.84
C ASN A 240 5.96 23.57 18.93
N ILE A 241 6.81 24.51 18.54
CA ILE A 241 7.59 25.34 19.48
C ILE A 241 6.92 26.71 19.55
N THR A 242 6.38 27.05 20.71
CA THR A 242 5.84 28.39 20.98
C THR A 242 6.78 29.17 21.89
N LYS A 243 7.03 30.44 21.56
CA LYS A 243 7.80 31.36 22.40
C LYS A 243 6.85 32.23 23.19
N SER A 244 6.97 32.21 24.52
CA SER A 244 6.25 33.14 25.38
C SER A 244 6.78 34.57 25.19
N GLU A 245 5.99 35.57 25.62
CA GLU A 245 6.42 36.99 25.60
C GLU A 245 7.70 37.23 26.41
N HIS A 246 8.03 36.33 27.35
CA HIS A 246 9.24 36.37 28.17
C HIS A 246 10.41 35.59 27.56
N GLY A 247 10.26 35.04 26.35
CA GLY A 247 11.30 34.33 25.63
C GLY A 247 11.47 32.85 25.99
N GLU A 248 10.57 32.29 26.80
CA GLU A 248 10.57 30.86 27.12
C GLU A 248 9.99 30.05 25.94
N GLU A 249 10.76 29.07 25.47
CA GLU A 249 10.32 28.12 24.45
C GLU A 249 9.57 26.97 25.12
N THR A 250 8.32 26.74 24.70
CA THR A 250 7.52 25.58 25.09
C THR A 250 7.30 24.69 23.88
N LEU A 251 7.72 23.44 24.00
CA LEU A 251 7.45 22.38 23.03
C LEU A 251 6.11 21.74 23.37
N THR A 252 5.15 21.79 22.44
CA THR A 252 3.90 21.03 22.51
C THR A 252 3.88 19.94 21.46
N LEU A 253 3.41 18.76 21.85
CA LEU A 253 3.28 17.61 20.99
C LEU A 253 1.81 17.44 20.65
N GLU A 254 1.48 17.48 19.36
CA GLU A 254 0.11 17.29 18.88
C GLU A 254 0.00 15.93 18.15
N PRO A 255 -0.75 14.96 18.71
CA PRO A 255 -0.95 13.67 18.07
C PRO A 255 -1.95 13.74 16.92
N VAL A 256 -1.58 13.14 15.79
CA VAL A 256 -2.41 12.98 14.59
C VAL A 256 -2.56 11.49 14.28
N ILE A 257 -3.80 11.02 14.18
CA ILE A 257 -4.11 9.60 13.94
C ILE A 257 -4.18 9.34 12.44
N ILE A 258 -3.65 8.21 11.99
CA ILE A 258 -3.69 7.75 10.60
C ILE A 258 -4.07 6.26 10.50
N ASP A 259 -4.34 5.79 9.28
CA ASP A 259 -4.62 4.39 8.94
C ASP A 259 -5.96 3.83 9.46
N PHE A 260 -7.04 4.23 8.79
CA PHE A 260 -8.42 3.88 9.17
C PHE A 260 -9.10 2.65 8.50
N PRO A 261 -8.45 1.79 7.68
CA PRO A 261 -9.17 0.67 7.05
C PRO A 261 -9.61 -0.38 8.09
N GLN A 262 -8.96 -0.42 9.26
CA GLN A 262 -9.23 -1.37 10.35
C GLN A 262 -10.33 -0.94 11.32
N MET A 263 -10.86 0.27 11.15
CA MET A 263 -11.87 0.78 12.07
C MET A 263 -13.12 -0.10 12.10
N VAL A 264 -13.65 -0.28 13.30
CA VAL A 264 -14.86 -1.08 13.58
C VAL A 264 -15.83 -0.31 14.46
N SER A 265 -17.11 -0.69 14.40
CA SER A 265 -18.14 -0.13 15.27
C SER A 265 -18.00 -0.64 16.70
N MET A 266 -18.40 0.18 17.67
CA MET A 266 -18.60 -0.21 19.08
C MET A 266 -19.69 -1.30 19.27
N GLU A 267 -20.50 -1.59 18.25
CA GLU A 267 -21.47 -2.70 18.23
C GLU A 267 -20.92 -3.98 17.61
N HIS A 268 -19.65 -4.00 17.19
CA HIS A 268 -19.02 -5.20 16.66
C HIS A 268 -18.95 -6.32 17.71
N GLN A 269 -19.07 -7.59 17.28
CA GLN A 269 -19.09 -8.73 18.21
C GLN A 269 -17.80 -8.81 19.06
N ASN A 270 -16.67 -8.39 18.49
CA ASN A 270 -15.35 -8.40 19.13
C ASN A 270 -14.91 -6.98 19.56
N ALA A 271 -15.84 -6.03 19.71
CA ALA A 271 -15.52 -4.63 20.03
C ALA A 271 -14.69 -4.50 21.32
N GLU A 272 -15.01 -5.26 22.37
CA GLU A 272 -14.27 -5.26 23.62
C GLU A 272 -12.79 -5.62 23.42
N MET A 273 -12.51 -6.69 22.67
CA MET A 273 -11.15 -7.11 22.35
C MET A 273 -10.38 -6.03 21.58
N TYR A 274 -10.99 -5.41 20.57
CA TYR A 274 -10.31 -4.37 19.79
C TYR A 274 -10.04 -3.11 20.61
N PHE A 275 -10.99 -2.68 21.44
CA PHE A 275 -10.82 -1.53 22.32
C PHE A 275 -9.71 -1.77 23.34
N ASP A 276 -9.74 -2.91 24.02
CA ASP A 276 -8.73 -3.25 25.03
C ASP A 276 -7.35 -3.40 24.38
N ARG A 277 -7.27 -3.93 23.15
CA ARG A 277 -6.01 -4.00 22.41
C ARG A 277 -5.46 -2.62 22.10
N ASP A 278 -6.28 -1.69 21.59
CA ASP A 278 -5.86 -0.31 21.30
C ASP A 278 -5.32 0.38 22.58
N VAL A 279 -6.03 0.24 23.72
CA VAL A 279 -5.58 0.77 25.02
C VAL A 279 -4.27 0.13 25.47
N ASN A 280 -4.16 -1.20 25.37
CA ASN A 280 -2.98 -1.93 25.83
C ASN A 280 -1.75 -1.68 24.95
N CYS A 281 -1.92 -1.42 23.65
CA CYS A 281 -0.83 -1.01 22.77
C CYS A 281 -0.17 0.28 23.26
N ILE A 282 -0.97 1.29 23.62
CA ILE A 282 -0.46 2.55 24.18
C ILE A 282 0.21 2.34 25.53
N LYS A 283 -0.41 1.60 26.44
CA LYS A 283 0.20 1.31 27.76
C LYS A 283 1.57 0.65 27.63
N ARG A 284 1.65 -0.42 26.83
CA ARG A 284 2.91 -1.16 26.61
C ARG A 284 3.98 -0.31 25.91
N PHE A 285 3.57 0.57 25.00
CA PHE A 285 4.52 1.46 24.35
C PHE A 285 5.08 2.48 25.34
N PHE A 286 4.24 3.14 26.14
CA PHE A 286 4.68 4.15 27.11
C PHE A 286 5.53 3.56 28.24
N GLU A 287 5.17 2.36 28.72
CA GLU A 287 5.95 1.63 29.73
C GLU A 287 7.35 1.28 29.21
N ARG A 288 7.44 0.74 27.98
CA ARG A 288 8.72 0.35 27.40
C ARG A 288 9.56 1.54 26.97
N ARG A 289 8.96 2.55 26.34
CA ARG A 289 9.69 3.63 25.65
C ARG A 289 9.99 4.84 26.52
N PHE A 290 9.11 5.14 27.47
CA PHE A 290 9.21 6.33 28.32
C PHE A 290 9.22 5.99 29.81
N HIS A 291 9.26 4.70 30.17
CA HIS A 291 9.17 4.21 31.55
C HIS A 291 7.97 4.80 32.32
N PHE A 292 6.89 5.09 31.59
CA PHE A 292 5.68 5.69 32.15
C PHE A 292 4.60 4.62 32.33
N VAL A 293 4.14 4.45 33.57
CA VAL A 293 3.02 3.57 33.91
C VAL A 293 1.88 4.41 34.46
N PRO A 294 0.68 4.36 33.84
CA PRO A 294 -0.47 5.12 34.33
C PRO A 294 -0.91 4.58 35.70
N THR A 295 -1.18 5.49 36.64
CA THR A 295 -1.70 5.15 37.97
C THR A 295 -3.20 4.86 37.96
N GLU A 296 -3.94 5.45 37.01
CA GLU A 296 -5.37 5.25 36.87
C GLU A 296 -5.71 3.93 36.15
N PRO A 297 -6.61 3.10 36.71
CA PRO A 297 -7.02 1.86 36.07
C PRO A 297 -7.94 2.13 34.86
N GLY A 298 -7.83 1.27 33.84
CA GLY A 298 -8.61 1.39 32.61
C GLY A 298 -7.96 2.30 31.56
N PRO A 299 -8.74 2.94 30.66
CA PRO A 299 -10.20 2.85 30.56
C PRO A 299 -10.68 1.43 30.21
N PHE A 300 -11.92 1.11 30.58
CA PHE A 300 -12.54 -0.19 30.30
C PHE A 300 -13.64 -0.07 29.25
N PHE A 301 -13.73 -1.04 28.34
CA PHE A 301 -14.74 -1.07 27.28
C PHE A 301 -16.17 -0.87 27.81
N LYS A 302 -16.53 -1.52 28.93
CA LYS A 302 -17.87 -1.40 29.54
C LYS A 302 -18.23 0.05 29.91
N HIS A 303 -17.26 0.87 30.28
CA HIS A 303 -17.47 2.29 30.58
C HIS A 303 -17.57 3.09 29.28
N ALA A 304 -16.65 2.88 28.34
CA ALA A 304 -16.66 3.53 27.04
C ALA A 304 -17.98 3.27 26.27
N LYS A 305 -18.47 2.02 26.27
CA LYS A 305 -19.73 1.63 25.61
C LYS A 305 -20.95 2.41 26.15
N LYS A 306 -20.97 2.76 27.44
CA LYS A 306 -22.05 3.58 28.04
C LYS A 306 -22.02 5.04 27.60
N THR A 307 -20.95 5.51 26.96
CA THR A 307 -20.82 6.90 26.49
C THR A 307 -21.21 7.08 25.03
N VAL A 308 -21.33 5.98 24.28
CA VAL A 308 -21.63 5.98 22.84
C VAL A 308 -22.90 6.78 22.55
N GLY A 309 -22.80 7.79 21.70
CA GLY A 309 -23.93 8.63 21.28
C GLY A 309 -24.55 9.51 22.37
N LYS A 310 -23.92 9.62 23.55
CA LYS A 310 -24.33 10.59 24.57
C LYS A 310 -23.99 12.01 24.13
N ASP A 311 -24.67 12.98 24.76
CA ASP A 311 -24.47 14.43 24.54
C ASP A 311 -24.75 14.90 23.11
N GLY A 312 -25.61 14.18 22.37
CA GLY A 312 -25.97 14.52 21.00
C GLY A 312 -24.85 14.30 19.99
N VAL A 313 -23.77 13.60 20.38
CA VAL A 313 -22.63 13.37 19.49
C VAL A 313 -23.00 12.41 18.35
N LYS A 314 -22.59 12.76 17.13
CA LYS A 314 -22.86 11.99 15.92
C LYS A 314 -22.25 10.60 15.97
N ARG A 315 -23.02 9.59 15.56
CA ARG A 315 -22.59 8.20 15.38
C ARG A 315 -21.91 8.04 14.02
N LEU A 316 -20.58 8.03 14.02
CA LEU A 316 -19.79 7.98 12.78
C LEU A 316 -19.79 6.59 12.14
N ASP A 317 -19.94 5.53 12.92
CA ASP A 317 -20.09 4.17 12.42
C ASP A 317 -21.30 4.03 11.48
N ALA A 318 -22.46 4.56 11.88
CA ALA A 318 -23.65 4.58 11.04
C ALA A 318 -23.49 5.46 9.79
N ALA A 319 -22.78 6.58 9.90
CA ALA A 319 -22.53 7.49 8.77
C ALA A 319 -21.66 6.83 7.67
N VAL A 320 -20.66 6.05 8.07
CA VAL A 320 -19.80 5.33 7.12
C VAL A 320 -20.52 4.12 6.52
N GLU A 321 -21.36 3.41 7.26
CA GLU A 321 -22.23 2.37 6.67
C GLU A 321 -23.16 2.95 5.61
N ALA A 322 -23.71 4.15 5.84
CA ALA A 322 -24.54 4.86 4.87
C ALA A 322 -23.80 5.33 3.61
N SER A 323 -22.46 5.35 3.60
CA SER A 323 -21.64 5.82 2.47
C SER A 323 -21.60 4.87 1.26
N GLY A 324 -22.39 3.78 1.29
CA GLY A 324 -22.56 2.87 0.15
C GLY A 324 -21.83 1.54 0.29
N PHE A 325 -21.39 1.17 1.49
CA PHE A 325 -20.82 -0.14 1.76
C PHE A 325 -21.91 -1.19 1.97
N THR A 326 -21.93 -2.22 1.13
CA THR A 326 -22.79 -3.37 1.40
C THR A 326 -22.22 -4.20 2.54
N LYS A 327 -23.09 -4.88 3.32
CA LYS A 327 -22.64 -5.80 4.40
C LYS A 327 -21.65 -6.86 3.89
N ARG A 328 -21.80 -7.31 2.64
CA ARG A 328 -20.87 -8.23 1.97
C ARG A 328 -19.50 -7.61 1.76
N MET A 329 -19.42 -6.36 1.29
CA MET A 329 -18.15 -5.65 1.12
C MET A 329 -17.40 -5.50 2.44
N LEU A 330 -18.08 -5.14 3.52
CA LEU A 330 -17.48 -5.00 4.84
C LEU A 330 -16.94 -6.35 5.34
N LYS A 331 -17.72 -7.43 5.20
CA LYS A 331 -17.31 -8.78 5.59
C LYS A 331 -16.11 -9.31 4.79
N ASP A 332 -16.08 -9.05 3.48
CA ASP A 332 -14.95 -9.44 2.62
C ASP A 332 -13.68 -8.69 3.03
N LEU A 333 -13.79 -7.38 3.29
CA LEU A 333 -12.67 -6.55 3.72
C LEU A 333 -12.17 -6.93 5.11
N GLU A 334 -13.08 -7.13 6.08
CA GLU A 334 -12.74 -7.53 7.45
C GLU A 334 -12.05 -8.91 7.49
N ALA A 335 -12.53 -9.88 6.70
CA ALA A 335 -11.88 -11.18 6.62
C ALA A 335 -10.45 -11.06 6.08
N ALA A 336 -10.27 -10.26 5.02
CA ALA A 336 -8.95 -10.01 4.42
C ALA A 336 -8.01 -9.21 5.33
N ILE A 337 -8.55 -8.47 6.30
CA ILE A 337 -7.82 -7.75 7.35
C ILE A 337 -7.40 -8.72 8.46
N LYS A 338 -8.35 -9.53 8.96
CA LYS A 338 -8.15 -10.37 10.14
C LYS A 338 -7.09 -11.43 9.90
N GLU A 339 -7.12 -12.05 8.72
CA GLU A 339 -6.11 -13.05 8.31
C GLU A 339 -4.67 -12.48 8.37
N LYS A 340 -4.51 -11.17 8.21
CA LYS A 340 -3.20 -10.50 8.32
C LYS A 340 -2.80 -10.23 9.76
N GLY A 341 -3.75 -9.89 10.63
CA GLY A 341 -3.52 -9.71 12.06
C GLY A 341 -2.92 -10.98 12.67
N ASP A 342 -3.48 -12.13 12.30
CA ASP A 342 -3.02 -13.44 12.75
C ASP A 342 -1.60 -13.78 12.20
N GLN A 343 -1.30 -13.42 10.95
CA GLN A 343 0.04 -13.59 10.36
C GLN A 343 1.09 -12.64 10.96
N THR A 344 0.69 -11.44 11.35
CA THR A 344 1.60 -10.45 11.96
C THR A 344 1.92 -10.81 13.41
N ALA A 345 0.95 -11.38 14.13
CA ALA A 345 1.16 -11.91 15.49
C ALA A 345 2.12 -13.11 15.50
N GLN A 346 2.05 -14.00 14.48
CA GLN A 346 3.00 -15.11 14.34
C GLN A 346 4.43 -14.65 14.04
N HIS A 347 4.60 -13.53 13.35
CA HIS A 347 5.93 -12.97 13.07
C HIS A 347 6.50 -12.12 14.22
N ARG A 348 5.65 -11.53 15.06
CA ARG A 348 6.09 -10.78 16.25
C ARG A 348 6.56 -11.69 17.39
N GLY A 349 6.18 -12.97 17.39
CA GLY A 349 6.62 -13.94 18.41
C GLY A 349 8.09 -14.35 18.31
N ASP A 350 8.79 -13.99 17.23
CA ASP A 350 10.20 -14.34 16.97
C ASP A 350 11.14 -13.12 16.98
N GLU A 351 10.64 -11.90 17.23
CA GLU A 351 11.45 -10.65 17.29
C GLU A 351 11.54 -10.08 18.73
N ASP A 352 11.13 -10.84 19.76
CA ASP A 352 11.10 -10.39 21.16
C ASP A 352 12.39 -10.69 21.95
N ASP A 353 13.47 -11.14 21.32
CA ASP A 353 14.79 -11.26 21.97
C ASP A 353 15.91 -10.72 21.05
N GLU A 354 16.66 -9.75 21.59
CA GLU A 354 17.88 -9.12 21.06
C GLU A 354 17.71 -7.98 20.02
N ASP A 355 17.57 -6.75 20.52
CA ASP A 355 18.20 -5.59 19.87
C ASP A 355 18.65 -4.59 20.94
N ASP A 356 19.76 -4.92 21.60
CA ASP A 356 20.61 -3.99 22.32
C ASP A 356 21.80 -3.65 21.40
N GLY A 357 21.86 -2.39 20.94
CA GLY A 357 23.13 -1.71 20.71
C GLY A 357 23.57 -1.44 19.27
N ASP A 358 23.65 -0.14 18.97
CA ASP A 358 24.62 0.54 18.10
C ASP A 358 24.30 0.62 16.59
N ASP A 359 23.53 1.66 16.24
CA ASP A 359 23.49 2.23 14.89
C ASP A 359 24.80 2.99 14.64
N SER A 360 25.79 2.33 14.03
CA SER A 360 26.88 3.01 13.35
C SER A 360 26.60 3.00 11.85
N ASP A 361 26.22 4.17 11.33
CA ASP A 361 26.11 4.48 9.91
C ASP A 361 27.43 4.16 9.18
N GLU A 362 27.40 3.20 8.24
CA GLU A 362 28.41 3.13 7.19
C GLU A 362 27.73 3.18 5.80
N GLU A 363 27.91 4.33 5.16
CA GLU A 363 27.63 4.55 3.75
C GLU A 363 28.46 3.58 2.89
N SER A 364 27.80 2.80 2.03
CA SER A 364 28.49 2.01 1.00
C SER A 364 28.56 2.79 -0.31
N GLU A 365 29.65 3.52 -0.48
CA GLU A 365 30.17 3.88 -1.80
C GLU A 365 30.67 2.62 -2.52
N ASN A 366 30.03 2.24 -3.61
CA ASN A 366 30.50 1.13 -4.44
C ASN A 366 31.48 1.66 -5.49
N SER A 367 32.78 1.44 -5.28
CA SER A 367 33.82 1.63 -6.28
C SER A 367 34.29 0.27 -6.79
N ASP A 368 34.11 0.04 -8.09
CA ASP A 368 34.64 -1.12 -8.80
C ASP A 368 36.16 -0.94 -9.03
N ALA A 369 36.98 -1.85 -8.49
CA ALA A 369 38.30 -2.16 -9.05
C ALA A 369 38.80 -3.53 -8.56
N ASP A 370 38.76 -4.47 -9.49
CA ASP A 370 39.82 -5.39 -9.92
C ASP A 370 40.74 -6.05 -8.87
N ASN A 371 40.82 -7.39 -8.92
CA ASN A 371 42.02 -8.08 -8.49
C ASN A 371 42.30 -9.33 -9.32
N THR A 372 43.37 -9.22 -10.10
CA THR A 372 44.13 -10.25 -10.81
C THR A 372 44.78 -11.24 -9.86
N GLU A 373 44.93 -12.52 -10.25
CA GLU A 373 46.18 -13.27 -10.01
C GLU A 373 46.52 -14.23 -11.17
N HIS A 374 47.79 -14.10 -11.57
CA HIS A 374 48.65 -14.81 -12.54
C HIS A 374 48.95 -16.28 -12.13
N PRO A 375 49.72 -17.14 -12.85
CA PRO A 375 50.90 -16.89 -13.73
C PRO A 375 50.93 -17.75 -15.03
N HIS A 376 51.87 -17.69 -15.98
CA HIS A 376 53.33 -17.50 -15.92
C HIS A 376 53.89 -17.13 -17.32
N ASP A 377 55.05 -16.47 -17.29
CA ASP A 377 55.94 -15.99 -18.35
C ASP A 377 56.12 -16.78 -19.66
N GLY A 378 56.45 -16.01 -20.71
CA GLY A 378 57.25 -16.49 -21.85
C GLY A 378 57.22 -15.58 -23.07
N GLN A 379 58.12 -14.60 -23.13
CA GLN A 379 58.38 -13.70 -24.25
C GLN A 379 58.56 -14.43 -25.61
N VAL A 380 58.24 -13.75 -26.72
CA VAL A 380 59.17 -13.34 -27.81
C VAL A 380 58.42 -13.05 -29.14
N SER A 381 58.56 -11.79 -29.57
CA SER A 381 58.57 -11.17 -30.93
C SER A 381 57.90 -11.77 -32.18
N GLY A 382 57.29 -10.86 -32.97
CA GLY A 382 57.23 -10.87 -34.45
C GLY A 382 56.20 -11.84 -35.04
N GLY A 383 55.39 -11.54 -36.05
CA GLY A 383 55.46 -10.56 -37.12
C GLY A 383 54.97 -11.26 -38.40
N LEU A 384 54.00 -10.64 -39.09
CA LEU A 384 53.68 -10.78 -40.54
C LEU A 384 53.16 -12.11 -41.14
N LEU A 385 52.36 -11.92 -42.20
CA LEU A 385 51.83 -12.86 -43.22
C LEU A 385 50.58 -13.65 -42.77
N GLY A 386 49.47 -13.72 -43.51
CA GLY A 386 49.24 -13.54 -44.94
C GLY A 386 48.45 -14.77 -45.44
N ASP A 387 47.29 -14.52 -46.06
CA ASP A 387 46.47 -15.36 -46.95
C ASP A 387 46.58 -16.91 -46.87
N ASP A 388 45.43 -17.59 -46.73
CA ASP A 388 44.90 -18.31 -47.90
C ASP A 388 43.47 -18.85 -47.71
N ALA A 389 42.80 -18.94 -48.85
CA ALA A 389 41.40 -19.21 -49.06
C ALA A 389 41.08 -20.70 -49.33
N MET A 390 39.78 -20.96 -49.52
CA MET A 390 39.17 -22.13 -50.19
C MET A 390 39.18 -23.46 -49.41
N ALA A 391 38.21 -24.37 -49.54
CA ALA A 391 36.88 -24.41 -50.14
C ALA A 391 36.22 -25.74 -49.72
N SER A 392 34.89 -25.75 -49.66
CA SER A 392 33.93 -26.82 -50.02
C SER A 392 34.33 -28.30 -49.89
N LYS A 393 33.45 -29.13 -49.29
CA LYS A 393 32.49 -29.95 -50.06
C LYS A 393 31.54 -30.78 -49.18
N GLU A 394 30.39 -31.03 -49.81
CA GLU A 394 29.22 -31.80 -49.43
C GLU A 394 29.44 -33.32 -49.42
N ASP A 395 28.54 -34.03 -48.71
CA ASP A 395 27.69 -35.16 -49.15
C ASP A 395 27.57 -36.25 -48.06
N MET A 396 26.40 -36.42 -47.44
CA MET A 396 25.31 -37.35 -47.81
C MET A 396 25.70 -38.84 -47.78
N VAL A 397 25.12 -39.62 -46.82
CA VAL A 397 24.53 -40.99 -46.94
C VAL A 397 23.79 -41.25 -45.60
N GLU A 398 22.46 -41.26 -45.49
CA GLU A 398 21.44 -42.28 -45.86
C GLU A 398 21.25 -43.44 -44.84
N GLU A 399 19.99 -43.56 -44.39
CA GLU A 399 19.23 -44.72 -43.89
C GLU A 399 19.80 -45.74 -42.89
N SER A 400 19.06 -45.96 -41.78
CA SER A 400 18.21 -47.16 -41.67
C SER A 400 17.38 -47.21 -40.35
N MET A 401 16.06 -47.24 -40.52
CA MET A 401 15.11 -48.22 -39.97
C MET A 401 15.01 -48.50 -38.45
N SER A 402 13.81 -48.15 -37.95
CA SER A 402 12.81 -49.08 -37.38
C SER A 402 12.73 -49.29 -35.85
N LYS A 403 11.58 -48.82 -35.33
CA LYS A 403 10.54 -49.52 -34.53
C LYS A 403 10.97 -50.41 -33.35
N LEU A 404 10.39 -50.15 -32.18
CA LEU A 404 9.31 -50.97 -31.55
C LEU A 404 8.87 -50.27 -30.23
N THR A 405 7.61 -49.80 -30.13
CA THR A 405 6.48 -50.36 -29.32
C THR A 405 6.68 -50.28 -27.80
N VAL A 406 5.69 -49.89 -27.00
CA VAL A 406 4.22 -50.12 -27.08
C VAL A 406 3.44 -48.83 -26.84
#